data_AF-A0A914KHE3-F1
#
_entry.id   AF-A0A914KHE3-F1
#
_cell.length_a   1.000
_cell.length_b   1.000
_cell.length_c   1.000
_cell.angle_alpha   90.00
_cell.angle_beta   90.00
_cell.angle_gamma   90.00
#
_symmetry.space_group_name_H-M   'P 1'
#
loop_
_entity.id
_entity.type
_entity.pdbx_description
1 polymer ?
#
loop_
_entity_poly.entity_id
_entity_poly.type
_entity_poly.pdbx_seq_one_letter_code
_entity_poly.pdbx_strand_id
1 'polypeptide(L)'
;MLIPTNMNQTYLLPPIYMAFSNPGFHLELFLPSLVMLPSIIGLFLNASVCYITWKYWGKYTALKSKTCVLIAINSFLEVLHQSGQFVFFYITATGIDFIPALLAFKIEGYYVISTYVVTFMFLTMSIDKVLAVAFPLLFESPSVGLIKLPKEWTYPRSRGFIPEWAYPRRGGFIPVWTYPRRGGFIP
;
A
#
# COMPACT_ATOMS: atom_id res chain seq x y z
N MET A 1 44.29 22.75 -24.44
CA MET A 1 44.38 22.32 -23.04
C MET A 1 44.05 20.83 -23.01
N LEU A 2 45.08 19.99 -23.05
CA LEU A 2 44.95 18.53 -23.09
C LEU A 2 44.68 18.05 -21.66
N ILE A 3 43.56 17.37 -21.45
CA ILE A 3 43.25 16.70 -20.18
C ILE A 3 44.13 15.45 -20.12
N PRO A 4 45.03 15.31 -19.14
CA PRO A 4 45.91 14.15 -19.07
C PRO A 4 45.11 12.89 -18.69
N THR A 5 45.26 11.83 -19.48
CA THR A 5 44.61 10.51 -19.33
C THR A 5 45.39 9.53 -18.44
N ASN A 6 46.37 10.00 -17.67
CA ASN A 6 47.15 9.14 -16.77
C ASN A 6 46.80 9.44 -15.30
N MET A 7 45.66 8.95 -14.85
CA MET A 7 45.44 8.70 -13.42
C MET A 7 45.62 7.21 -13.15
N ASN A 8 46.88 6.78 -13.05
CA ASN A 8 47.27 5.65 -12.19
C ASN A 8 47.11 6.07 -10.72
N GLN A 9 45.91 6.53 -10.33
CA GLN A 9 45.52 6.56 -8.94
C GLN A 9 45.05 5.15 -8.61
N THR A 10 45.98 4.31 -8.18
CA THR A 10 45.67 3.22 -7.27
C THR A 10 45.11 3.86 -6.01
N TYR A 11 43.83 4.23 -6.04
CA TYR A 11 43.08 4.47 -4.82
C TYR A 11 43.25 3.19 -4.01
N LEU A 12 43.87 3.31 -2.84
CA LEU A 12 43.96 2.24 -1.86
C LEU A 12 42.52 1.93 -1.47
N LEU A 13 41.92 0.98 -2.19
CA LEU A 13 40.57 0.53 -1.95
C LEU A 13 40.54 0.03 -0.49
N PRO A 14 39.50 0.37 0.29
CA PRO A 14 39.39 -0.12 1.65
C PRO A 14 39.53 -1.65 1.66
N PRO A 15 40.12 -2.27 2.70
CA PRO A 15 40.25 -3.73 2.79
C PRO A 15 38.92 -4.47 2.57
N ILE A 16 37.81 -3.84 2.99
CA ILE A 16 36.44 -4.30 2.72
C ILE A 16 36.17 -4.45 1.22
N TYR A 17 36.53 -3.45 0.40
CA TYR A 17 36.25 -3.50 -1.02
C TYR A 17 37.03 -4.64 -1.71
N MET A 18 38.28 -4.86 -1.30
CA MET A 18 39.09 -5.95 -1.84
C MET A 18 38.54 -7.33 -1.47
N ALA A 19 37.94 -7.47 -0.27
CA ALA A 19 37.30 -8.71 0.16
C ALA A 19 36.07 -9.10 -0.68
N PHE A 20 35.40 -8.11 -1.31
CA PHE A 20 34.20 -8.31 -2.12
C PHE A 20 34.42 -8.00 -3.62
N SER A 21 35.66 -7.89 -4.09
CA SER A 21 35.95 -7.46 -5.48
C SER A 21 35.78 -8.55 -6.55
N ASN A 22 35.45 -9.79 -6.17
CA ASN A 22 35.15 -10.91 -7.07
C ASN A 22 34.64 -12.22 -6.40
N PRO A 23 34.00 -12.20 -5.22
CA PRO A 23 33.38 -13.41 -4.72
C PRO A 23 32.18 -13.77 -5.62
N GLY A 24 32.03 -15.05 -5.94
CA GLY A 24 30.94 -15.51 -6.81
C GLY A 24 29.56 -15.42 -6.13
N PHE A 25 28.77 -16.49 -6.25
CA PHE A 25 27.45 -16.53 -5.65
C PHE A 25 27.48 -16.31 -4.12
N HIS A 26 26.79 -15.28 -3.64
CA HIS A 26 26.57 -15.01 -2.22
C HIS A 26 25.16 -15.38 -1.78
N LEU A 27 25.07 -16.31 -0.82
CA LEU A 27 23.80 -16.67 -0.20
C LEU A 27 23.11 -15.46 0.46
N GLU A 28 23.90 -14.52 0.98
CA GLU A 28 23.41 -13.29 1.62
C GLU A 28 22.70 -12.35 0.65
N LEU A 29 23.14 -12.29 -0.62
CA LEU A 29 22.48 -11.51 -1.69
C LEU A 29 21.34 -12.30 -2.35
N PHE A 30 21.37 -13.63 -2.24
CA PHE A 30 20.32 -14.51 -2.75
C PHE A 30 19.03 -14.47 -1.91
N LEU A 31 19.13 -14.39 -0.59
CA LEU A 31 17.97 -14.31 0.29
C LEU A 31 17.05 -13.11 -0.01
N PRO A 32 17.57 -11.87 -0.12
CA PRO A 32 16.78 -10.72 -0.56
C PRO A 32 16.19 -10.87 -1.96
N SER A 33 16.89 -11.51 -2.91
CA SER A 33 16.37 -11.68 -4.26
C SER A 33 15.17 -12.64 -4.32
N LEU A 34 15.03 -13.57 -3.37
CA LEU A 34 13.81 -14.40 -3.25
C LEU A 34 12.56 -13.58 -2.89
N VAL A 35 12.72 -12.43 -2.22
CA VAL A 35 11.62 -11.49 -1.92
C VAL A 35 11.05 -10.87 -3.20
N MET A 36 11.73 -10.97 -4.34
CA MET A 36 11.19 -10.58 -5.64
C MET A 36 9.92 -11.35 -6.02
N LEU A 37 9.82 -12.64 -5.66
CA LEU A 37 8.67 -13.48 -6.02
C LEU A 37 7.35 -12.92 -5.48
N PRO A 38 7.20 -12.66 -4.17
CA PRO A 38 5.99 -12.00 -3.65
C PRO A 38 5.87 -10.54 -4.13
N SER A 39 6.97 -9.85 -4.41
CA SER A 39 6.96 -8.47 -4.91
C SER A 39 6.31 -8.33 -6.28
N ILE A 40 6.46 -9.32 -7.18
CA ILE A 40 5.78 -9.33 -8.48
C ILE A 40 4.25 -9.30 -8.26
N ILE A 41 3.75 -10.15 -7.38
CA ILE A 41 2.32 -10.23 -7.07
C ILE A 41 1.84 -8.90 -6.47
N GLY A 42 2.59 -8.38 -5.51
CA GLY A 42 2.32 -7.08 -4.89
C GLY A 42 2.25 -5.94 -5.92
N LEU A 43 3.13 -5.95 -6.92
CA LEU A 43 3.22 -4.91 -7.93
C LEU A 43 1.96 -4.88 -8.78
N PHE A 44 1.48 -6.04 -9.23
CA PHE A 44 0.24 -6.14 -9.99
C PHE A 44 -0.99 -5.74 -9.16
N LEU A 45 -1.09 -6.20 -7.91
CA LEU A 45 -2.21 -5.87 -7.04
C LEU A 45 -2.25 -4.37 -6.72
N ASN A 46 -1.13 -3.77 -6.33
CA ASN A 46 -1.06 -2.34 -6.01
C ASN A 46 -1.25 -1.46 -7.26
N ALA A 47 -0.71 -1.85 -8.42
CA ALA A 47 -0.96 -1.16 -9.68
C ALA A 47 -2.45 -1.24 -10.06
N SER A 48 -3.12 -2.37 -9.80
CA SER A 48 -4.55 -2.51 -10.05
C SER A 48 -5.39 -1.56 -9.20
N VAL A 49 -5.04 -1.37 -7.92
CA VAL A 49 -5.70 -0.41 -7.02
C VAL A 49 -5.55 1.02 -7.53
N CYS A 50 -4.33 1.38 -7.96
CA CYS A 50 -4.06 2.69 -8.56
C CYS A 50 -4.89 2.89 -9.83
N TYR A 51 -4.89 1.89 -10.72
CA TYR A 51 -5.62 1.91 -11.99
C TYR A 51 -7.13 2.03 -11.78
N ILE A 52 -7.72 1.23 -10.89
CA ILE A 52 -9.16 1.26 -10.61
C ILE A 52 -9.53 2.62 -9.99
N THR A 53 -8.76 3.08 -9.01
CA THR A 53 -9.03 4.37 -8.36
C THR A 53 -8.99 5.51 -9.37
N TRP A 54 -7.96 5.54 -10.24
CA TRP A 54 -7.83 6.56 -11.28
C TRP A 54 -8.95 6.48 -12.33
N LYS A 55 -9.17 5.30 -12.91
CA LYS A 55 -10.13 5.09 -14.00
C LYS A 55 -11.57 5.40 -13.59
N TYR A 56 -11.94 5.05 -12.36
CA TYR A 56 -13.32 5.15 -11.88
C TYR A 56 -13.55 6.35 -10.94
N TRP A 57 -12.54 7.19 -10.71
CA TRP A 57 -12.60 8.38 -9.86
C TRP A 57 -13.79 9.29 -10.16
N GLY A 58 -14.05 9.56 -11.45
CA GLY A 58 -15.14 10.45 -11.88
C GLY A 58 -16.52 9.83 -11.71
N LYS A 59 -16.62 8.49 -11.66
CA LYS A 59 -17.88 7.74 -11.71
C LYS A 59 -18.43 7.40 -10.33
N TYR A 60 -17.58 7.13 -9.34
CA TYR A 60 -18.03 6.76 -7.99
C TYR A 60 -17.64 7.80 -6.95
N THR A 61 -18.63 8.30 -6.20
CA THR A 61 -18.42 9.24 -5.09
C THR A 61 -17.62 8.63 -3.94
N ALA A 62 -17.72 7.31 -3.71
CA ALA A 62 -16.95 6.61 -2.69
C ALA A 62 -15.43 6.72 -2.90
N LEU A 63 -14.97 6.67 -4.17
CA LEU A 63 -13.55 6.77 -4.52
C LEU A 63 -12.99 8.18 -4.32
N LYS A 64 -13.84 9.21 -4.25
CA LYS A 64 -13.43 10.60 -3.98
C LYS A 64 -13.18 10.87 -2.49
N SER A 65 -13.40 9.89 -1.62
CA SER A 65 -13.13 10.04 -0.19
C SER A 65 -11.63 10.23 0.06
N LYS A 66 -11.28 11.07 1.05
CA LYS A 66 -9.87 11.31 1.47
C LYS A 66 -9.13 10.00 1.74
N THR A 67 -9.82 9.03 2.34
CA THR A 67 -9.29 7.69 2.62
C THR A 67 -8.95 6.93 1.35
N CYS A 68 -9.82 6.91 0.34
CA CYS A 68 -9.52 6.26 -0.95
C CYS A 68 -8.32 6.91 -1.65
N VAL A 69 -8.16 8.23 -1.55
CA VAL A 69 -6.99 8.94 -2.10
C VAL A 69 -5.70 8.46 -1.41
N LEU A 70 -5.70 8.39 -0.08
CA LEU A 70 -4.56 7.93 0.70
C LEU A 70 -4.22 6.47 0.40
N ILE A 71 -5.22 5.60 0.21
CA ILE A 71 -5.00 4.21 -0.20
C ILE A 71 -4.34 4.15 -1.58
N ALA A 72 -4.81 4.93 -2.54
CA ALA A 72 -4.22 4.95 -3.88
C ALA A 72 -2.78 5.48 -3.88
N ILE A 73 -2.49 6.53 -3.11
CA ILE A 73 -1.12 7.04 -2.93
C ILE A 73 -0.24 5.98 -2.28
N ASN A 74 -0.73 5.31 -1.23
CA ASN A 74 0.02 4.25 -0.56
C ASN A 74 0.32 3.07 -1.50
N SER A 75 -0.67 2.64 -2.30
CA SER A 75 -0.46 1.61 -3.32
C SER A 75 0.54 2.03 -4.38
N PHE A 76 0.55 3.29 -4.82
CA PHE A 76 1.53 3.80 -5.76
C PHE A 76 2.96 3.77 -5.19
N LEU A 77 3.11 4.17 -3.93
CA LEU A 77 4.40 4.10 -3.23
C LEU A 77 4.85 2.66 -3.03
N GLU A 78 3.94 1.73 -2.72
CA GLU A 78 4.27 0.29 -2.67
C GLU A 78 4.78 -0.23 -4.02
N VAL A 79 4.25 0.23 -5.16
CA VAL A 79 4.80 -0.12 -6.48
C VAL A 79 6.24 0.38 -6.63
N LEU A 80 6.53 1.63 -6.23
CA LEU A 80 7.89 2.18 -6.26
C LEU A 80 8.83 1.41 -5.32
N HIS A 81 8.36 1.05 -4.13
CA HIS A 81 9.11 0.27 -3.17
C HIS A 81 9.41 -1.15 -3.70
N GLN A 82 8.43 -1.85 -4.22
CA GLN A 82 8.62 -3.21 -4.75
C GLN A 82 9.48 -3.23 -6.02
N SER A 83 9.52 -2.13 -6.78
CA SER A 83 10.40 -2.01 -7.95
C SER A 83 11.90 -2.04 -7.59
N GLY A 84 12.27 -1.67 -6.36
CA GLY A 84 13.67 -1.75 -5.89
C GLY A 84 14.17 -3.20 -5.78
N GLN A 85 13.28 -4.17 -5.59
CA GLN A 85 13.66 -5.58 -5.44
C GLN A 85 14.29 -6.17 -6.72
N PHE A 86 14.00 -5.58 -7.88
CA PHE A 86 14.62 -5.98 -9.15
C PHE A 86 16.12 -5.67 -9.20
N VAL A 87 16.59 -4.68 -8.43
CA VAL A 87 18.01 -4.29 -8.35
C VAL A 87 18.80 -5.39 -7.65
N PHE A 88 18.29 -5.87 -6.50
CA PHE A 88 18.89 -7.01 -5.79
C PHE A 88 18.91 -8.26 -6.66
N PHE A 89 17.83 -8.53 -7.41
CA PHE A 89 17.82 -9.65 -8.35
C PHE A 89 18.88 -9.49 -9.45
N TYR A 90 19.03 -8.29 -10.03
CA TYR A 90 20.04 -8.02 -11.05
C TYR A 90 21.46 -8.21 -10.51
N ILE A 91 21.76 -7.69 -9.32
CA ILE A 91 23.05 -7.88 -8.64
C ILE A 91 23.34 -9.37 -8.46
N THR A 92 22.40 -10.12 -7.89
CA THR A 92 22.55 -11.55 -7.63
C THR A 92 22.68 -12.37 -8.93
N ALA A 93 21.98 -11.98 -10.00
CA ALA A 93 22.04 -12.68 -11.29
C ALA A 93 23.32 -12.40 -12.08
N THR A 94 23.88 -11.19 -11.95
CA THR A 94 25.10 -10.78 -12.66
C THR A 94 26.38 -11.04 -11.89
N GLY A 95 26.29 -11.20 -10.57
CA GLY A 95 27.45 -11.30 -9.68
C GLY A 95 28.27 -10.01 -9.61
N ILE A 96 27.67 -8.86 -9.94
CA ILE A 96 28.32 -7.55 -9.84
C ILE A 96 28.09 -7.03 -8.42
N ASP A 97 29.08 -7.16 -7.55
CA ASP A 97 28.95 -6.76 -6.14
C ASP A 97 28.94 -5.25 -5.91
N PHE A 98 29.47 -4.47 -6.86
CA PHE A 98 29.64 -3.02 -6.69
C PHE A 98 28.96 -2.21 -7.77
N ILE A 99 27.94 -1.46 -7.37
CA ILE A 99 27.32 -0.40 -8.16
C ILE A 99 27.98 0.94 -7.77
N PRO A 100 28.42 1.77 -8.74
CA PRO A 100 28.95 3.10 -8.44
C PRO A 100 27.96 3.91 -7.59
N ALA A 101 28.43 4.59 -6.53
CA ALA A 101 27.58 5.24 -5.54
C ALA A 101 26.53 6.21 -6.15
N LEU A 102 26.90 6.96 -7.19
CA LEU A 102 25.97 7.85 -7.89
C LEU A 102 24.86 7.08 -8.62
N LEU A 103 25.19 5.93 -9.20
CA LEU A 103 24.23 5.07 -9.87
C LEU A 103 23.33 4.36 -8.84
N ALA A 104 23.91 3.87 -7.74
CA ALA A 104 23.17 3.30 -6.62
C ALA A 104 22.17 4.31 -6.06
N PHE A 105 22.57 5.56 -5.82
CA PHE A 105 21.65 6.59 -5.34
C PHE A 105 20.51 6.90 -6.33
N LYS A 106 20.79 6.90 -7.64
CA LYS A 106 19.76 7.10 -8.66
C LYS A 106 18.75 5.95 -8.74
N ILE A 107 19.22 4.72 -8.55
CA ILE A 107 18.42 3.50 -8.66
C ILE A 107 17.70 3.19 -7.33
N GLU A 108 18.30 3.44 -6.19
CA GLU A 108 17.75 3.05 -4.88
C GLU A 108 17.12 4.23 -4.13
N GLY A 109 17.41 5.48 -4.52
CA GLY A 109 16.90 6.65 -3.82
C GLY A 109 15.37 6.68 -3.72
N TYR A 110 14.67 6.36 -4.82
CA TYR A 110 13.21 6.31 -4.80
C TYR A 110 12.67 5.13 -3.99
N TYR A 111 13.39 4.00 -3.98
CA TYR A 111 13.05 2.83 -3.18
C TYR A 111 13.08 3.19 -1.69
N VAL A 112 14.19 3.74 -1.20
CA VAL A 112 14.40 4.10 0.20
C VAL A 112 13.38 5.14 0.66
N ILE A 113 13.19 6.20 -0.14
CA ILE A 113 12.19 7.24 0.17
C ILE A 113 10.79 6.62 0.25
N SER A 114 10.44 5.75 -0.70
CA SER A 114 9.14 5.10 -0.71
C SER A 114 8.91 4.23 0.52
N THR A 115 9.90 3.41 0.94
CA THR A 115 9.80 2.58 2.14
C THR A 115 9.49 3.40 3.39
N TYR A 116 10.18 4.52 3.58
CA TYR A 116 9.94 5.39 4.74
C TYR A 116 8.55 6.02 4.70
N VAL A 117 8.12 6.52 3.54
CA VAL A 117 6.79 7.14 3.41
C VAL A 117 5.69 6.11 3.64
N VAL A 118 5.78 4.92 3.03
CA VAL A 118 4.80 3.84 3.22
C VAL A 118 4.72 3.42 4.68
N THR A 119 5.86 3.21 5.34
CA THR A 119 5.90 2.82 6.76
C THR A 119 5.26 3.89 7.64
N PHE A 120 5.53 5.17 7.38
CA PHE A 120 4.92 6.28 8.09
C PHE A 120 3.41 6.39 7.81
N MET A 121 2.98 6.18 6.56
CA MET A 121 1.55 6.14 6.20
C MET A 121 0.82 4.99 6.91
N PHE A 122 1.40 3.80 6.96
CA PHE A 122 0.82 2.68 7.70
C PHE A 122 0.73 2.98 9.20
N LEU A 123 1.80 3.53 9.79
CA LEU A 123 1.79 3.92 11.21
C LEU A 123 0.68 4.93 11.52
N THR A 124 0.56 5.98 10.70
CA THR A 124 -0.48 7.01 10.88
C THR A 124 -1.89 6.46 10.67
N MET A 125 -2.11 5.60 9.67
CA MET A 125 -3.40 4.92 9.48
C MET A 125 -3.74 3.99 10.65
N SER A 126 -2.77 3.25 11.18
CA SER A 126 -2.97 2.39 12.35
C SER A 126 -3.35 3.22 13.58
N ILE A 127 -2.69 4.36 13.80
CA ILE A 127 -3.03 5.28 14.90
C ILE A 127 -4.46 5.82 14.72
N ASP A 128 -4.83 6.25 13.51
CA ASP A 128 -6.19 6.72 13.20
C ASP A 128 -7.25 5.66 13.55
N LYS A 129 -7.01 4.39 13.17
CA LYS A 129 -7.92 3.29 13.50
C LYS A 129 -7.99 2.97 14.99
N VAL A 130 -6.85 3.00 15.70
CA VAL A 130 -6.81 2.81 17.15
C VAL A 130 -7.59 3.92 17.85
N LEU A 131 -7.39 5.18 17.46
CA LEU A 131 -8.11 6.32 18.03
C LEU A 131 -9.62 6.26 17.75
N ALA A 132 -10.02 5.89 16.53
CA ALA A 132 -11.42 5.73 16.17
C ALA A 132 -12.13 4.63 16.97
N VAL A 133 -11.43 3.54 17.31
CA VAL A 133 -11.96 2.45 18.13
C VAL A 133 -11.95 2.80 19.62
N ALA A 134 -10.89 3.44 20.12
CA ALA A 134 -10.76 3.80 21.54
C ALA A 134 -11.70 4.94 21.95
N PHE A 135 -11.97 5.89 21.06
CA PHE A 135 -12.75 7.09 21.34
C PHE A 135 -13.89 7.31 20.34
N PRO A 136 -14.90 6.42 20.28
CA PRO A 136 -15.96 6.49 19.28
C PRO A 136 -16.76 7.80 19.34
N LEU A 137 -16.90 8.41 20.52
CA LEU A 137 -17.62 9.68 20.73
C LEU A 137 -16.88 10.90 20.17
N LEU A 138 -15.55 10.85 20.05
CA LEU A 138 -14.75 11.95 19.49
C LEU A 138 -14.67 11.88 17.95
N PHE A 139 -14.88 10.68 17.40
CA PHE A 139 -14.77 10.40 15.97
C PHE A 139 -16.13 10.21 15.28
N GLU A 140 -17.22 10.64 15.92
CA GLU A 140 -18.53 10.76 15.25
C GLU A 140 -18.40 11.70 14.04
N SER A 141 -18.13 11.13 12.87
CA SER A 141 -18.27 11.85 11.62
C SER A 141 -19.75 12.20 11.46
N PRO A 142 -20.10 13.48 11.24
CA PRO A 142 -21.49 13.89 11.00
C PRO A 142 -22.11 13.31 9.71
N SER A 143 -21.40 12.40 9.03
CA SER A 143 -21.77 11.85 7.72
C SER A 143 -21.94 10.33 7.68
N VAL A 144 -21.64 9.57 8.74
CA VAL A 144 -22.21 8.22 8.88
C VAL A 144 -23.62 8.43 9.41
N GLY A 145 -24.54 8.63 8.47
CA GLY A 145 -25.95 8.88 8.73
C GLY A 145 -26.54 7.83 9.65
N LEU A 146 -26.49 8.10 10.95
CA LEU A 146 -27.57 7.73 11.84
C LEU A 146 -28.77 8.52 11.36
N ILE A 147 -29.45 7.98 10.35
CA ILE A 147 -30.80 8.40 10.03
C ILE A 147 -31.58 8.12 11.31
N LYS A 148 -31.89 9.17 12.08
CA LYS A 148 -32.99 9.12 13.05
C LYS A 148 -34.20 8.72 12.25
N LEU A 149 -34.58 7.45 12.33
CA LEU A 149 -35.81 6.97 11.71
C LEU A 149 -36.95 7.83 12.27
N PRO A 150 -37.78 8.44 11.41
CA PRO A 150 -39.01 9.08 11.88
C PRO A 150 -39.80 8.03 12.68
N LYS A 151 -40.38 8.44 13.82
CA LYS A 151 -41.15 7.55 14.71
C LYS A 151 -42.29 6.78 14.00
N GLU A 152 -42.66 7.17 12.79
CA GLU A 152 -43.72 6.59 11.98
C GLU A 152 -43.29 5.40 11.10
N TRP A 153 -41.99 5.10 10.99
CA TRP A 153 -41.51 3.91 10.27
C TRP A 153 -41.48 2.67 11.16
N THR A 154 -42.63 2.29 11.68
CA THR A 154 -42.88 0.89 12.04
C THR A 154 -42.99 0.09 10.74
N TYR A 155 -41.94 -0.66 10.40
CA TYR A 155 -41.86 -1.43 9.16
C TYR A 155 -43.04 -2.40 8.97
N PRO A 156 -43.61 -2.52 7.76
CA PRO A 156 -44.64 -3.51 7.47
C PRO A 156 -44.02 -4.91 7.59
N ARG A 157 -44.64 -5.73 8.44
CA ARG A 157 -44.20 -7.07 8.85
C ARG A 157 -44.43 -8.13 7.76
N SER A 158 -44.17 -7.84 6.49
CA SER A 158 -44.45 -8.81 5.42
C SER A 158 -43.44 -8.79 4.27
N ARG A 159 -42.90 -9.99 4.02
CA ARG A 159 -42.22 -10.46 2.80
C ARG A 159 -40.72 -10.17 2.63
N GLY A 160 -39.93 -10.53 3.64
CA GLY A 160 -38.49 -10.76 3.46
C GLY A 160 -37.96 -11.61 4.62
N PHE A 161 -37.21 -12.67 4.31
CA PHE A 161 -36.59 -13.57 5.28
C PHE A 161 -35.37 -12.86 5.91
N ILE A 162 -35.61 -11.84 6.73
CA ILE A 162 -34.59 -11.26 7.59
C ILE A 162 -34.63 -12.08 8.89
N PRO A 163 -33.54 -12.81 9.23
CA PRO A 163 -33.54 -13.65 10.42
C PRO A 163 -33.64 -12.81 11.69
N GLU A 164 -34.27 -13.36 12.72
CA GLU A 164 -34.74 -12.62 13.89
C GLU A 164 -33.61 -11.95 14.70
N TRP A 165 -32.39 -12.47 14.61
CA TRP A 165 -31.18 -11.91 15.22
C TRP A 165 -30.69 -10.62 14.55
N ALA A 166 -31.12 -10.33 13.32
CA ALA A 166 -30.79 -9.10 12.61
C ALA A 166 -31.70 -7.92 13.00
N TYR A 167 -32.74 -8.15 13.82
CA TYR A 167 -33.55 -7.06 14.38
C TYR A 167 -32.93 -6.55 15.68
N PRO A 168 -32.66 -5.24 15.80
CA PRO A 168 -32.25 -4.68 17.07
C PRO A 168 -33.44 -4.74 18.05
N ARG A 169 -33.31 -5.52 19.12
CA ARG A 169 -34.25 -5.49 20.26
C ARG A 169 -34.08 -4.16 20.98
N ARG A 170 -34.90 -3.17 20.60
CA ARG A 170 -34.99 -1.79 21.13
C ARG A 170 -33.69 -0.98 21.02
N GLY A 171 -33.70 -0.01 20.10
CA GLY A 171 -32.72 1.09 20.06
C GLY A 171 -31.38 0.80 19.41
N GLY A 172 -31.21 -0.35 18.75
CA GLY A 172 -29.96 -0.69 18.06
C GLY A 172 -29.86 -0.15 16.63
N PHE A 173 -28.63 0.08 16.20
CA PHE A 173 -28.26 0.56 14.88
C PHE A 173 -28.23 -0.57 13.84
N ILE A 174 -28.80 -0.32 12.67
CA ILE A 174 -28.74 -1.24 11.53
C ILE A 174 -27.67 -0.71 10.58
N PRO A 175 -26.62 -1.48 10.26
CA PRO A 175 -25.60 -1.03 9.33
C PRO A 175 -26.12 -1.10 7.88
N VAL A 176 -25.83 -0.08 7.09
CA VAL A 176 -26.48 0.26 5.81
C VAL A 176 -26.44 -0.86 4.75
N TRP A 177 -25.52 -1.81 4.85
CA TRP A 177 -25.41 -2.95 3.93
C TRP A 177 -26.53 -3.99 4.06
N THR A 178 -27.39 -3.94 5.08
CA THR A 178 -28.58 -4.81 5.17
C THR A 178 -29.79 -4.28 4.39
N TYR A 179 -29.73 -3.05 3.86
CA TYR A 179 -30.82 -2.53 3.04
C TYR A 179 -30.75 -3.12 1.63
N PRO A 180 -31.81 -3.82 1.16
CA PRO A 180 -31.92 -4.11 -0.25
C PRO A 180 -32.01 -2.77 -0.98
N ARG A 181 -31.00 -2.43 -1.79
CA ARG A 181 -31.12 -1.32 -2.74
C ARG A 181 -32.36 -1.61 -3.58
N ARG A 182 -33.32 -0.67 -3.60
CA ARG A 182 -34.44 -0.68 -4.55
C ARG A 182 -33.87 -0.97 -5.95
N GLY A 183 -34.10 -2.18 -6.46
CA GLY A 183 -33.78 -2.57 -7.84
C GLY A 183 -32.84 -3.77 -8.04
N GLY A 184 -32.36 -4.46 -7.00
CA GLY A 184 -31.48 -5.63 -7.18
C GLY A 184 -32.09 -6.94 -6.69
N PHE A 185 -32.66 -7.72 -7.60
CA PHE A 185 -32.94 -9.15 -7.40
C PHE A 185 -31.61 -9.89 -7.43
N ILE A 186 -31.29 -10.68 -6.41
CA ILE A 186 -30.17 -11.63 -6.42
C ILE A 186 -30.82 -13.02 -6.37
N PRO A 187 -30.56 -13.91 -7.36
CA PRO A 187 -31.11 -15.26 -7.38
C PRO A 187 -30.65 -16.11 -6.18
#